data_AF-A0A7H4MLR9-F1
#
_entry.id   AF-A0A7H4MLR9-F1
#
_cell.length_a   1.000
_cell.length_b   1.000
_cell.length_c   1.000
_cell.angle_alpha   90.00
_cell.angle_beta   90.00
_cell.angle_gamma   90.00
#
_symmetry.space_group_name_H-M   'P 1'
#
loop_
_entity.id
_entity.type
_entity.pdbx_description
1 polymer ?
#
loop_
_entity_poly.entity_id
_entity_poly.type
_entity_poly.pdbx_seq_one_letter_code
_entity_poly.pdbx_strand_id
1 'polypeptide(L)'
;MTKCLVEARQHKNIYATPVIIDLINDVSKHSIDVKNIVFNYLHDKIKNEYENEFTLDELRITFAHEIKVLKNGPYKDIFSKNPEMFMVKEAELLEKESANRQSLVLKIFQKRVKENKSVIIVIDNVDRASESFQEEIYALSHLITQASGATVIITLREFTFFKNKDKGFLDVRPEDKIIHLKSPDFNKLISTRIKYIKECLNEDFRIRDWRKKYQLQDFLGKMNFYADVLRKNLQLSNESMPILEILSSVSWHNIRNFYQLIKHVHYQLGNKSAWRKKDVISTLTYHPDHTEKAYIPNVYLPYQNVNQCYFLKLRILYFLNDAVSPGEIAKGISLERIIRFASLYGYKKDWISKAIESSVKERIIECIELPSDSDFNIEYTVSSVHTFRISPLGTCLILDICHTSIYLSLTSLYLPFHEKKPYNEAKQELTRLINAIYNDKSINTNHEIIDLVEDSQIPVIISKYLSSEYFKRKANFIIAENSNRRTLNGKKYKSTGGIVQS
;
A
#
# COMPACT_ATOMS: atom_id res chain seq x y z
N MET A 1 -9.51 -1.20 -14.94
CA MET A 1 -10.93 -1.54 -14.75
C MET A 1 -11.76 -0.92 -15.89
N THR A 2 -11.49 -1.29 -17.15
CA THR A 2 -12.08 -0.56 -18.30
C THR A 2 -12.30 -1.44 -19.54
N LYS A 3 -11.38 -2.34 -19.91
CA LYS A 3 -11.61 -3.23 -21.08
C LYS A 3 -12.61 -4.35 -20.78
N CYS A 4 -12.45 -5.09 -19.67
CA CYS A 4 -13.43 -6.11 -19.26
C CYS A 4 -14.83 -5.53 -18.99
N LEU A 5 -14.93 -4.30 -18.46
CA LEU A 5 -16.23 -3.65 -18.27
C LEU A 5 -16.85 -3.20 -19.59
N VAL A 6 -16.04 -2.78 -20.56
CA VAL A 6 -16.51 -2.45 -21.91
C VAL A 6 -16.95 -3.71 -22.65
N GLU A 7 -16.21 -4.81 -22.57
CA GLU A 7 -16.60 -6.11 -23.14
C GLU A 7 -17.84 -6.70 -22.44
N ALA A 8 -17.92 -6.64 -21.10
CA ALA A 8 -19.11 -7.04 -20.35
C ALA A 8 -20.33 -6.14 -20.66
N ARG A 9 -20.11 -4.85 -20.95
CA ARG A 9 -21.16 -3.93 -21.42
C ARG A 9 -21.55 -4.17 -22.89
N GLN A 10 -20.62 -4.63 -23.73
CA GLN A 10 -20.88 -4.98 -25.13
C GLN A 10 -21.65 -6.31 -25.25
N HIS A 11 -21.46 -7.23 -24.31
CA HIS A 11 -22.23 -8.47 -24.18
C HIS A 11 -23.39 -8.39 -23.16
N LYS A 12 -23.73 -7.17 -22.72
CA LYS A 12 -24.80 -6.91 -21.75
C LYS A 12 -26.12 -7.48 -22.28
N ASN A 13 -26.83 -8.23 -21.44
CA ASN A 13 -28.07 -8.97 -21.75
C ASN A 13 -27.96 -10.25 -22.60
N ILE A 14 -26.82 -10.56 -23.21
CA ILE A 14 -26.70 -11.78 -24.04
C ILE A 14 -26.34 -12.99 -23.17
N TYR A 15 -25.37 -12.83 -22.25
CA TYR A 15 -24.87 -13.94 -21.42
C TYR A 15 -24.76 -13.62 -19.93
N ALA A 16 -24.75 -12.33 -19.54
CA ALA A 16 -24.56 -11.93 -18.16
C ALA A 16 -25.34 -10.66 -17.76
N THR A 17 -25.70 -10.60 -16.48
CA THR A 17 -26.35 -9.48 -15.77
C THR A 17 -25.36 -8.97 -14.69
N PRO A 18 -24.39 -8.11 -15.05
CA PRO A 18 -23.44 -7.56 -14.07
C PRO A 18 -24.06 -6.40 -13.29
N VAL A 19 -24.03 -6.48 -11.97
CA VAL A 19 -24.47 -5.42 -11.05
C VAL A 19 -23.31 -5.03 -10.15
N ILE A 20 -23.00 -3.74 -10.07
CA ILE A 20 -21.91 -3.23 -9.23
C ILE A 20 -22.54 -2.34 -8.16
N ILE A 21 -22.21 -2.62 -6.90
CA ILE A 21 -22.55 -1.82 -5.73
C ILE A 21 -21.25 -1.18 -5.24
N ASP A 22 -21.21 0.15 -5.23
CA ASP A 22 -20.07 0.91 -4.69
C ASP A 22 -20.45 1.51 -3.33
N LEU A 23 -19.88 0.95 -2.26
CA LEU A 23 -20.22 1.35 -0.89
C LEU A 23 -19.48 2.63 -0.43
N ILE A 24 -18.72 3.31 -1.30
CA ILE A 24 -17.95 4.51 -0.91
C ILE A 24 -18.82 5.62 -0.31
N ASN A 25 -20.04 5.84 -0.80
CA ASN A 25 -20.88 6.97 -0.41
C ASN A 25 -22.03 6.60 0.54
N ASP A 26 -22.39 5.32 0.62
CA ASP A 26 -23.64 4.87 1.26
C ASP A 26 -23.44 4.40 2.71
N VAL A 27 -22.20 4.37 3.20
CA VAL A 27 -21.89 3.87 4.54
C VAL A 27 -21.48 5.03 5.45
N SER A 28 -22.47 5.62 6.12
CA SER A 28 -22.21 6.30 7.39
C SER A 28 -21.75 5.25 8.41
N LYS A 29 -20.82 5.58 9.32
CA LYS A 29 -20.23 4.66 10.32
C LYS A 29 -21.25 3.98 11.27
N HIS A 30 -22.55 4.22 11.11
CA HIS A 30 -23.62 3.85 12.04
C HIS A 30 -24.87 3.24 11.36
N SER A 31 -24.87 2.90 10.07
CA SER A 31 -26.05 2.24 9.46
C SER A 31 -26.15 0.77 9.87
N ILE A 32 -27.20 0.44 10.63
CA ILE A 32 -27.47 -0.90 11.19
C ILE A 32 -28.25 -1.80 10.21
N ASP A 33 -28.67 -1.28 9.05
CA ASP A 33 -29.54 -2.02 8.12
C ASP A 33 -28.89 -2.22 6.75
N VAL A 34 -27.81 -3.00 6.73
CA VAL A 34 -27.07 -3.41 5.53
C VAL A 34 -27.99 -4.01 4.49
N LYS A 35 -28.91 -4.86 4.95
CA LYS A 35 -29.81 -5.63 4.10
C LYS A 35 -30.72 -4.73 3.28
N ASN A 36 -31.39 -3.76 3.91
CA ASN A 36 -32.27 -2.85 3.18
C ASN A 36 -31.48 -1.92 2.26
N ILE A 37 -30.30 -1.46 2.67
CA ILE A 37 -29.43 -0.63 1.81
C ILE A 37 -29.09 -1.38 0.52
N VAL A 38 -28.58 -2.61 0.63
CA VAL A 38 -28.16 -3.43 -0.52
C VAL A 38 -29.36 -3.77 -1.41
N PHE A 39 -30.49 -4.22 -0.86
CA PHE A 39 -31.64 -4.58 -1.69
C PHE A 39 -32.33 -3.37 -2.34
N ASN A 40 -32.34 -2.20 -1.69
CA ASN A 40 -32.81 -0.96 -2.33
C ASN A 40 -31.90 -0.58 -3.49
N TYR A 41 -30.58 -0.61 -3.29
CA TYR A 41 -29.62 -0.33 -4.35
C TYR A 41 -29.80 -1.30 -5.53
N LEU A 42 -29.85 -2.60 -5.25
CA LEU A 42 -30.06 -3.64 -6.27
C LEU A 42 -31.37 -3.42 -7.03
N HIS A 43 -32.46 -3.16 -6.32
CA HIS A 43 -33.76 -2.89 -6.93
C HIS A 43 -33.70 -1.70 -7.89
N ASP A 44 -33.17 -0.56 -7.44
CA ASP A 44 -33.11 0.66 -8.25
C ASP A 44 -32.17 0.49 -9.45
N LYS A 45 -31.07 -0.25 -9.27
CA LYS A 45 -30.14 -0.59 -10.34
C LYS A 45 -30.80 -1.47 -11.40
N ILE A 46 -31.58 -2.48 -10.99
CA ILE A 46 -32.31 -3.34 -11.92
C ILE A 46 -33.40 -2.56 -12.64
N LYS A 47 -34.16 -1.73 -11.92
CA LYS A 47 -35.22 -0.90 -12.50
C LYS A 47 -34.69 0.03 -13.59
N ASN A 48 -33.54 0.66 -13.36
CA ASN A 48 -32.96 1.60 -14.31
C ASN A 48 -32.25 0.92 -15.50
N GLU A 49 -31.62 -0.23 -15.28
CA GLU A 49 -30.79 -0.88 -16.32
C GLU A 49 -31.49 -2.06 -17.03
N TYR A 50 -32.56 -2.59 -16.45
CA TYR A 50 -33.30 -3.76 -16.91
C TYR A 50 -34.82 -3.55 -16.74
N GLU A 51 -35.32 -2.39 -17.15
CA GLU A 51 -36.74 -1.99 -17.02
C GLU A 51 -37.73 -3.05 -17.53
N ASN A 52 -37.37 -3.79 -18.58
CA ASN A 52 -38.19 -4.87 -19.14
C ASN A 52 -38.62 -5.92 -18.10
N GLU A 53 -37.81 -6.16 -17.06
CA GLU A 53 -38.14 -7.12 -15.98
C GLU A 53 -39.37 -6.72 -15.17
N PHE A 54 -39.79 -5.45 -15.24
CA PHE A 54 -40.97 -4.92 -14.55
C PHE A 54 -42.21 -4.88 -15.44
N THR A 55 -42.15 -5.42 -16.65
CA THR A 55 -43.32 -5.59 -17.52
C THR A 55 -44.21 -6.73 -17.01
N LEU A 56 -45.51 -6.66 -17.32
CA LEU A 56 -46.48 -7.66 -16.89
C LEU A 56 -46.08 -9.09 -17.28
N ASP A 57 -45.62 -9.28 -18.53
CA ASP A 57 -45.23 -10.59 -19.04
C ASP A 57 -44.01 -11.15 -18.31
N GLU A 58 -43.02 -10.30 -18.03
CA GLU A 58 -41.81 -10.73 -17.31
C GLU A 58 -42.08 -10.99 -15.82
N LEU A 59 -43.00 -10.24 -15.20
CA LEU A 59 -43.47 -10.49 -13.84
C LEU A 59 -44.23 -11.81 -13.75
N ARG A 60 -45.05 -12.15 -14.76
CA ARG A 60 -45.72 -13.47 -14.83
C ARG A 60 -44.73 -14.62 -14.88
N ILE A 61 -43.63 -14.47 -15.62
CA ILE A 61 -42.56 -15.47 -15.67
C ILE A 61 -41.85 -15.56 -14.32
N THR A 62 -41.55 -14.40 -13.71
CA THR A 62 -40.85 -14.31 -12.41
C THR A 62 -41.64 -14.98 -11.28
N PHE A 63 -42.96 -14.77 -11.26
CA PHE A 63 -43.89 -15.29 -10.24
C PHE A 63 -44.72 -16.48 -10.74
N ALA A 64 -44.22 -17.22 -11.75
CA ALA A 64 -44.96 -18.30 -12.39
C ALA A 64 -45.39 -19.40 -11.40
N HIS A 65 -44.60 -19.63 -10.35
CA HIS A 65 -44.95 -20.59 -9.31
C HIS A 65 -46.17 -20.13 -8.50
N GLU A 66 -46.16 -18.89 -8.01
CA GLU A 66 -47.24 -18.31 -7.21
C GLU A 66 -48.53 -18.20 -8.03
N ILE A 67 -48.43 -17.80 -9.30
CA ILE A 67 -49.57 -17.76 -10.22
C ILE A 67 -50.14 -19.16 -10.44
N LYS A 68 -49.29 -20.18 -10.57
CA LYS A 68 -49.73 -21.58 -10.70
C LYS A 68 -50.42 -22.07 -9.42
N VAL A 69 -49.93 -21.69 -8.25
CA VAL A 69 -50.57 -22.01 -6.96
C VAL A 69 -51.92 -21.30 -6.84
N LEU A 70 -52.00 -20.02 -7.20
CA LEU A 70 -53.25 -19.26 -7.22
C LEU A 70 -54.28 -19.96 -8.13
N LYS A 71 -53.91 -20.25 -9.38
CA LYS A 71 -54.78 -20.86 -10.38
C LYS A 71 -55.32 -22.23 -9.97
N ASN A 72 -54.50 -23.04 -9.29
CA ASN A 72 -54.86 -24.40 -8.87
C ASN A 72 -55.34 -24.51 -7.42
N GLY A 73 -55.39 -23.38 -6.70
CA GLY A 73 -55.74 -23.32 -5.29
C GLY A 73 -57.26 -23.29 -5.04
N PRO A 74 -57.71 -22.76 -3.90
CA PRO A 74 -59.11 -22.79 -3.47
C PRO A 74 -60.11 -22.19 -4.45
N TYR A 75 -59.67 -21.25 -5.30
CA TYR A 75 -60.51 -20.55 -6.27
C TYR A 75 -60.53 -21.21 -7.66
N LYS A 76 -59.93 -22.39 -7.84
CA LYS A 76 -59.79 -23.07 -9.15
C LYS A 76 -61.11 -23.19 -9.93
N ASP A 77 -62.18 -23.62 -9.26
CA ASP A 77 -63.49 -23.82 -9.91
C ASP A 77 -64.16 -22.48 -10.27
N ILE A 78 -63.87 -21.44 -9.50
CA ILE A 78 -64.39 -20.09 -9.73
C ILE A 78 -63.67 -19.47 -10.93
N PHE A 79 -62.35 -19.60 -11.01
CA PHE A 79 -61.55 -19.13 -12.15
C PHE A 79 -61.91 -19.84 -13.45
N SER A 80 -62.34 -21.11 -13.37
CA SER A 80 -62.80 -21.87 -14.55
C SER A 80 -64.12 -21.34 -15.12
N LYS A 81 -64.97 -20.73 -14.28
CA LYS A 81 -66.28 -20.18 -14.66
C LYS A 81 -66.23 -18.69 -14.96
N ASN A 82 -65.26 -17.96 -14.40
CA ASN A 82 -65.08 -16.52 -14.59
C ASN A 82 -63.59 -16.18 -14.79
N PRO A 83 -63.12 -16.14 -16.06
CA PRO A 83 -61.74 -15.80 -16.39
C PRO A 83 -61.33 -14.38 -15.99
N GLU A 84 -62.26 -13.41 -16.01
CA GLU A 84 -61.96 -12.01 -15.64
C GLU A 84 -61.58 -11.91 -14.15
N MET A 85 -62.23 -12.68 -13.29
CA MET A 85 -61.90 -12.72 -11.87
C MET A 85 -60.46 -13.24 -11.63
N PHE A 86 -59.99 -14.17 -12.46
CA PHE A 86 -58.60 -14.63 -12.38
C PHE A 86 -57.62 -13.51 -12.74
N MET A 87 -57.91 -12.71 -13.78
CA MET A 87 -57.04 -11.60 -14.18
C MET A 87 -56.91 -10.54 -13.07
N VAL A 88 -58.01 -10.23 -12.39
CA VAL A 88 -57.99 -9.30 -11.24
C VAL A 88 -57.14 -9.86 -10.09
N LYS A 89 -57.34 -11.14 -9.74
CA LYS A 89 -56.58 -11.79 -8.66
C LYS A 89 -55.11 -12.02 -9.00
N GLU A 90 -54.77 -12.24 -10.26
CA GLU A 90 -53.40 -12.27 -10.75
C GLU A 90 -52.73 -10.90 -10.59
N ALA A 91 -53.41 -9.82 -10.98
CA ALA A 91 -52.89 -8.46 -10.83
C ALA A 91 -52.65 -8.09 -9.35
N GLU A 92 -53.61 -8.39 -8.46
CA GLU A 92 -53.46 -8.19 -7.00
C GLU A 92 -52.26 -8.97 -6.43
N LEU A 93 -52.07 -10.22 -6.88
CA LEU A 93 -50.94 -11.05 -6.46
C LEU A 93 -49.61 -10.44 -6.91
N LEU A 94 -49.51 -10.03 -8.18
CA LEU A 94 -48.30 -9.45 -8.74
C LEU A 94 -47.96 -8.11 -8.07
N GLU A 95 -48.95 -7.27 -7.78
CA GLU A 95 -48.74 -6.01 -7.04
C GLU A 95 -48.20 -6.30 -5.63
N LYS A 96 -48.82 -7.24 -4.91
CA LYS A 96 -48.39 -7.63 -3.57
C LYS A 96 -46.96 -8.18 -3.55
N GLU A 97 -46.65 -9.11 -4.45
CA GLU A 97 -45.32 -9.73 -4.51
C GLU A 97 -44.25 -8.72 -4.95
N SER A 98 -44.58 -7.81 -5.88
CA SER A 98 -43.66 -6.78 -6.36
C SER A 98 -43.39 -5.68 -5.32
N ALA A 99 -44.27 -5.48 -4.34
CA ALA A 99 -44.05 -4.55 -3.24
C ALA A 99 -42.85 -4.95 -2.35
N ASN A 100 -42.55 -6.25 -2.25
CA ASN A 100 -41.40 -6.73 -1.50
C ASN A 100 -40.13 -6.70 -2.36
N ARG A 101 -39.38 -5.60 -2.29
CA ARG A 101 -38.15 -5.38 -3.07
C ARG A 101 -37.15 -6.52 -2.94
N GLN A 102 -36.94 -7.04 -1.73
CA GLN A 102 -36.01 -8.14 -1.51
C GLN A 102 -36.45 -9.39 -2.28
N SER A 103 -37.71 -9.82 -2.10
CA SER A 103 -38.26 -11.01 -2.76
C SER A 103 -38.21 -10.86 -4.28
N LEU A 104 -38.62 -9.69 -4.78
CA LEU A 104 -38.63 -9.36 -6.20
C LEU A 104 -37.22 -9.47 -6.82
N VAL A 105 -36.22 -8.81 -6.23
CA VAL A 105 -34.84 -8.85 -6.72
C VAL A 105 -34.30 -10.28 -6.78
N LEU A 106 -34.51 -11.07 -5.72
CA LEU A 106 -34.03 -12.46 -5.66
C LEU A 106 -34.70 -13.34 -6.71
N LYS A 107 -36.02 -13.19 -6.92
CA LYS A 107 -36.76 -13.96 -7.93
C LYS A 107 -36.37 -13.56 -9.35
N ILE A 108 -36.16 -12.27 -9.63
CA ILE A 108 -35.63 -11.80 -10.92
C ILE A 108 -34.27 -12.45 -11.20
N PHE A 109 -33.36 -12.45 -10.22
CA PHE A 109 -32.06 -13.10 -10.38
C PHE A 109 -32.19 -14.61 -10.60
N GLN A 110 -33.05 -15.28 -9.83
CA GLN A 110 -33.27 -16.71 -9.98
C GLN A 110 -33.81 -17.07 -11.37
N LYS A 111 -34.75 -16.27 -11.89
CA LYS A 111 -35.27 -16.40 -13.26
C LYS A 111 -34.15 -16.22 -14.29
N ARG A 112 -33.35 -15.16 -14.18
CA ARG A 112 -32.22 -14.91 -15.10
C ARG A 112 -31.23 -16.07 -15.12
N VAL A 113 -30.88 -16.62 -13.95
CA VAL A 113 -30.00 -17.79 -13.84
C VAL A 113 -30.62 -19.01 -14.54
N LYS A 114 -31.93 -19.27 -14.37
CA LYS A 114 -32.64 -20.34 -15.07
C LYS A 114 -32.67 -20.15 -16.60
N GLU A 115 -32.62 -18.92 -17.06
CA GLU A 115 -32.50 -18.56 -18.49
C GLU A 115 -31.05 -18.63 -19.00
N ASN A 116 -30.11 -19.18 -18.22
CA ASN A 116 -28.67 -19.21 -18.50
C ASN A 116 -28.03 -17.83 -18.67
N LYS A 117 -28.65 -16.78 -18.10
CA LYS A 117 -28.07 -15.44 -18.00
C LYS A 117 -27.39 -15.32 -16.65
N SER A 118 -26.06 -15.40 -16.63
CA SER A 118 -25.28 -15.37 -15.38
C SER A 118 -25.48 -14.05 -14.64
N VAL A 119 -25.91 -14.09 -13.38
CA VAL A 119 -26.03 -12.90 -12.53
C VAL A 119 -24.74 -12.75 -11.73
N ILE A 120 -24.03 -11.63 -11.91
CA ILE A 120 -22.76 -11.34 -11.23
C ILE A 120 -22.94 -10.05 -10.45
N ILE A 121 -22.80 -10.11 -9.14
CA ILE A 121 -22.93 -8.97 -8.24
C ILE A 121 -21.55 -8.67 -7.67
N VAL A 122 -21.04 -7.47 -7.90
CA VAL A 122 -19.77 -7.01 -7.35
C VAL A 122 -20.06 -5.99 -6.26
N ILE A 123 -19.68 -6.29 -5.02
CA ILE A 123 -19.77 -5.39 -3.89
C ILE A 123 -18.36 -4.82 -3.65
N ASP A 124 -18.17 -3.56 -4.01
CA ASP A 124 -16.87 -2.89 -3.95
C ASP A 124 -16.71 -2.06 -2.68
N ASN A 125 -15.46 -1.89 -2.21
CA ASN A 125 -15.08 -1.04 -1.06
C ASN A 125 -15.70 -1.44 0.29
N VAL A 126 -15.98 -2.72 0.51
CA VAL A 126 -16.52 -3.23 1.80
C VAL A 126 -15.59 -2.89 2.97
N ASP A 127 -14.27 -2.88 2.74
CA ASP A 127 -13.25 -2.58 3.74
C ASP A 127 -13.31 -1.16 4.33
N ARG A 128 -14.08 -0.24 3.73
CA ARG A 128 -14.26 1.13 4.24
C ARG A 128 -15.33 1.23 5.33
N ALA A 129 -16.16 0.21 5.48
CA ALA A 129 -17.25 0.15 6.46
C ALA A 129 -16.76 -0.30 7.85
N SER A 130 -17.62 -0.17 8.88
CA SER A 130 -17.34 -0.75 10.20
C SER A 130 -17.21 -2.27 10.11
N GLU A 131 -16.44 -2.88 11.02
CA GLU A 131 -16.24 -4.34 11.04
C GLU A 131 -17.58 -5.09 11.04
N SER A 132 -18.54 -4.68 11.89
CA SER A 132 -19.91 -5.23 11.92
C SER A 132 -20.64 -5.19 10.57
N PHE A 133 -20.49 -4.11 9.81
CA PHE A 133 -21.09 -3.96 8.49
C PHE A 133 -20.42 -4.91 7.48
N GLN A 134 -19.11 -5.13 7.59
CA GLN A 134 -18.39 -6.09 6.77
C GLN A 134 -18.89 -7.52 7.01
N GLU A 135 -19.12 -7.90 8.27
CA GLU A 135 -19.68 -9.22 8.64
C GLU A 135 -21.09 -9.41 8.05
N GLU A 136 -21.94 -8.41 8.18
CA GLU A 136 -23.30 -8.43 7.64
C GLU A 136 -23.32 -8.50 6.11
N ILE A 137 -22.49 -7.74 5.41
CA ILE A 137 -22.34 -7.83 3.94
C ILE A 137 -21.89 -9.22 3.53
N TYR A 138 -20.94 -9.79 4.26
CA TYR A 138 -20.43 -11.13 4.00
C TYR A 138 -21.55 -12.19 4.15
N ALA A 139 -22.30 -12.15 5.25
CA ALA A 139 -23.45 -13.02 5.46
C ALA A 139 -24.55 -12.83 4.40
N LEU A 140 -24.85 -11.57 4.06
CA LEU A 140 -25.85 -11.22 3.05
C LEU A 140 -25.47 -11.72 1.65
N SER A 141 -24.18 -11.67 1.31
CA SER A 141 -23.67 -12.16 0.03
C SER A 141 -23.97 -13.64 -0.16
N HIS A 142 -23.79 -14.45 0.88
CA HIS A 142 -24.17 -15.87 0.85
C HIS A 142 -25.67 -16.07 0.72
N LEU A 143 -26.49 -15.27 1.42
CA LEU A 143 -27.95 -15.34 1.30
C LEU A 143 -28.38 -15.08 -0.15
N ILE A 144 -27.82 -14.05 -0.80
CA ILE A 144 -28.12 -13.73 -2.19
C ILE A 144 -27.72 -14.90 -3.11
N THR A 145 -26.52 -15.45 -2.96
CA THR A 145 -26.06 -16.60 -3.75
C THR A 145 -26.95 -17.82 -3.57
N GLN A 146 -27.29 -18.19 -2.33
CA GLN A 146 -28.13 -19.36 -2.06
C GLN A 146 -29.57 -19.19 -2.56
N ALA A 147 -30.16 -18.00 -2.40
CA ALA A 147 -31.54 -17.76 -2.77
C ALA A 147 -31.75 -17.58 -4.29
N SER A 148 -30.75 -17.08 -5.02
CA SER A 148 -30.89 -16.71 -6.43
C SER A 148 -30.00 -17.48 -7.41
N GLY A 149 -28.95 -18.15 -6.94
CA GLY A 149 -27.91 -18.72 -7.81
C GLY A 149 -26.95 -17.68 -8.39
N ALA A 150 -27.03 -16.41 -7.96
CA ALA A 150 -26.10 -15.37 -8.40
C ALA A 150 -24.68 -15.59 -7.85
N THR A 151 -23.69 -15.20 -8.65
CA THR A 151 -22.29 -15.12 -8.20
C THR A 151 -22.06 -13.76 -7.54
N VAL A 152 -21.72 -13.73 -6.26
CA VAL A 152 -21.35 -12.50 -5.55
C VAL A 152 -19.83 -12.42 -5.40
N ILE A 153 -19.25 -11.29 -5.78
CA ILE A 153 -17.83 -10.97 -5.64
C ILE A 153 -17.72 -9.83 -4.66
N ILE A 154 -17.00 -10.05 -3.56
CA ILE A 154 -16.70 -9.03 -2.57
C ILE A 154 -15.26 -8.58 -2.79
N THR A 155 -15.01 -7.28 -2.83
CA THR A 155 -13.65 -6.75 -2.84
C THR A 155 -13.25 -6.32 -1.43
N LEU A 156 -12.05 -6.73 -1.04
CA LEU A 156 -11.42 -6.34 0.22
C LEU A 156 -9.97 -5.94 -0.06
N ARG A 157 -9.45 -4.96 0.67
CA ARG A 157 -8.00 -4.73 0.73
C ARG A 157 -7.32 -5.94 1.37
N GLU A 158 -6.10 -6.22 0.93
CA GLU A 158 -5.27 -7.33 1.41
C GLU A 158 -5.18 -7.37 2.94
N PHE A 159 -5.01 -6.22 3.58
CA PHE A 159 -5.00 -6.13 5.04
C PHE A 159 -6.32 -6.53 5.69
N THR A 160 -7.44 -5.97 5.22
CA THR A 160 -8.76 -6.27 5.77
C THR A 160 -9.08 -7.76 5.63
N PHE A 161 -8.64 -8.37 4.53
CA PHE A 161 -8.73 -9.81 4.34
C PHE A 161 -7.91 -10.58 5.40
N PHE A 162 -6.61 -10.31 5.55
CA PHE A 162 -5.77 -11.05 6.51
C PHE A 162 -6.18 -10.83 7.96
N LYS A 163 -6.53 -9.59 8.35
CA LYS A 163 -7.04 -9.28 9.70
C LYS A 163 -8.26 -10.13 10.04
N ASN A 164 -9.23 -10.21 9.14
CA ASN A 164 -10.47 -10.93 9.37
C ASN A 164 -10.37 -12.43 9.10
N LYS A 165 -9.30 -12.88 8.43
CA LYS A 165 -9.02 -14.31 8.22
C LYS A 165 -8.51 -14.97 9.50
N ASP A 166 -7.57 -14.33 10.19
CA ASP A 166 -6.93 -14.95 11.36
C ASP A 166 -7.74 -14.78 12.66
N LYS A 167 -8.62 -13.76 12.72
CA LYS A 167 -9.33 -13.36 13.95
C LYS A 167 -10.75 -12.80 13.73
N GLY A 168 -11.34 -12.94 12.55
CA GLY A 168 -12.62 -12.29 12.22
C GLY A 168 -13.59 -13.15 11.43
N PHE A 169 -14.56 -12.51 10.79
CA PHE A 169 -15.70 -13.15 10.13
C PHE A 169 -15.36 -14.05 8.92
N LEU A 170 -14.11 -13.99 8.41
CA LEU A 170 -13.66 -14.81 7.28
C LEU A 170 -13.12 -16.19 7.69
N ASP A 171 -12.94 -16.44 8.99
CA ASP A 171 -12.43 -17.73 9.51
C ASP A 171 -13.46 -18.88 9.37
N VAL A 172 -14.73 -18.54 9.16
CA VAL A 172 -15.84 -19.50 9.37
C VAL A 172 -16.10 -20.40 8.15
N ARG A 173 -15.59 -20.07 6.94
CA ARG A 173 -15.95 -20.78 5.70
C ARG A 173 -14.80 -20.93 4.69
N PRO A 174 -14.11 -22.09 4.63
CA PRO A 174 -13.00 -22.33 3.70
C PRO A 174 -13.44 -22.57 2.24
N GLU A 175 -14.75 -22.73 2.00
CA GLU A 175 -15.34 -23.03 0.67
C GLU A 175 -15.21 -21.86 -0.31
N ASP A 176 -14.99 -20.64 0.19
CA ASP A 176 -14.97 -19.42 -0.60
C ASP A 176 -13.75 -19.34 -1.51
N LYS A 177 -13.98 -19.02 -2.78
CA LYS A 177 -12.90 -18.85 -3.75
C LYS A 177 -12.21 -17.50 -3.58
N ILE A 178 -11.02 -17.53 -3.00
CA ILE A 178 -10.19 -16.33 -2.82
C ILE A 178 -9.33 -16.09 -4.06
N ILE A 179 -9.46 -14.89 -4.65
CA ILE A 179 -8.62 -14.43 -5.76
C ILE A 179 -7.75 -13.28 -5.26
N HIS A 180 -6.46 -13.53 -5.09
CA HIS A 180 -5.51 -12.50 -4.71
C HIS A 180 -4.98 -11.76 -5.95
N LEU A 181 -5.30 -10.47 -6.05
CA LEU A 181 -4.74 -9.56 -7.05
C LEU A 181 -3.46 -8.90 -6.52
N LYS A 182 -2.31 -9.48 -6.86
CA LYS A 182 -1.00 -8.90 -6.49
C LYS A 182 -0.77 -7.57 -7.19
N SER A 183 -0.10 -6.63 -6.51
CA SER A 183 0.40 -5.41 -7.13
C SER A 183 1.25 -5.74 -8.36
N PRO A 184 1.03 -5.05 -9.50
CA PRO A 184 1.83 -5.26 -10.69
C PRO A 184 3.27 -4.82 -10.45
N ASP A 185 4.21 -5.49 -11.11
CA ASP A 185 5.59 -5.06 -11.18
C ASP A 185 5.70 -3.64 -11.75
N PHE A 186 6.45 -2.76 -11.09
CA PHE A 186 6.54 -1.34 -11.45
C PHE A 186 7.20 -1.13 -12.81
N ASN A 187 8.20 -1.94 -13.15
CA ASN A 187 8.86 -1.86 -14.45
C ASN A 187 7.89 -2.25 -15.57
N LYS A 188 7.16 -3.37 -15.42
CA LYS A 188 6.12 -3.79 -16.35
C LYS A 188 5.01 -2.74 -16.48
N LEU A 189 4.63 -2.11 -15.37
CA LEU A 189 3.61 -1.07 -15.33
C LEU A 189 4.02 0.18 -16.13
N ILE A 190 5.25 0.67 -15.95
CA ILE A 190 5.80 1.80 -16.73
C ILE A 190 5.93 1.41 -18.20
N SER A 191 6.50 0.24 -18.47
CA SER A 191 6.68 -0.28 -19.83
C SER A 191 5.36 -0.33 -20.60
N THR A 192 4.31 -0.86 -19.98
CA THR A 192 2.97 -0.97 -20.59
C THR A 192 2.38 0.41 -20.87
N ARG A 193 2.57 1.39 -19.98
CA ARG A 193 2.04 2.74 -20.16
C ARG A 193 2.78 3.52 -21.24
N ILE A 194 4.10 3.45 -21.25
CA ILE A 194 4.90 4.06 -22.32
C ILE A 194 4.50 3.44 -23.66
N LYS A 195 4.42 2.11 -23.74
CA LYS A 195 3.96 1.39 -24.93
C LYS A 195 2.59 1.87 -25.39
N TYR A 196 1.62 1.98 -24.48
CA TYR A 196 0.28 2.49 -24.78
C TYR A 196 0.32 3.90 -25.38
N ILE A 197 1.10 4.82 -24.81
CA ILE A 197 1.24 6.19 -25.31
C ILE A 197 1.87 6.20 -26.71
N LYS A 198 2.87 5.34 -26.96
CA LYS A 198 3.59 5.32 -28.24
C LYS A 198 2.81 4.63 -29.36
N GLU A 199 2.01 3.62 -29.04
CA GLU A 199 1.37 2.76 -30.05
C GLU A 199 -0.14 2.99 -30.18
N CYS A 200 -0.84 3.35 -29.10
CA CYS A 200 -2.31 3.33 -29.05
C CYS A 200 -2.94 4.71 -28.83
N LEU A 201 -2.16 5.77 -28.65
CA LEU A 201 -2.67 7.07 -28.20
C LEU A 201 -3.63 7.72 -29.21
N ASN A 202 -3.43 7.50 -30.51
CA ASN A 202 -4.28 8.03 -31.59
C ASN A 202 -5.64 7.31 -31.71
N GLU A 203 -5.79 6.15 -31.06
CA GLU A 203 -7.01 5.34 -31.05
C GLU A 203 -7.72 5.37 -29.68
N ASP A 204 -7.25 6.21 -28.76
CA ASP A 204 -7.80 6.30 -27.41
C ASP A 204 -9.24 6.85 -27.45
N PHE A 205 -10.17 6.12 -26.83
CA PHE A 205 -11.58 6.51 -26.75
C PHE A 205 -11.79 7.90 -26.12
N ARG A 206 -10.85 8.38 -25.31
CA ARG A 206 -10.87 9.67 -24.62
C ARG A 206 -10.47 10.85 -25.51
N ILE A 207 -10.00 10.63 -26.74
CA ILE A 207 -9.64 11.71 -27.68
C ILE A 207 -10.78 12.71 -27.85
N ARG A 208 -12.02 12.22 -27.91
CA ARG A 208 -13.22 13.07 -28.02
C ARG A 208 -13.35 14.04 -26.85
N ASP A 209 -13.03 13.59 -25.64
CA ASP A 209 -13.08 14.42 -24.43
C ASP A 209 -11.89 15.38 -24.35
N TRP A 210 -10.70 14.92 -24.73
CA TRP A 210 -9.49 15.75 -24.74
C TRP A 210 -9.58 16.89 -25.74
N ARG A 211 -10.18 16.66 -26.91
CA ARG A 211 -10.40 17.69 -27.93
C ARG A 211 -11.23 18.87 -27.41
N LYS A 212 -12.10 18.64 -26.41
CA LYS A 212 -12.92 19.69 -25.78
C LYS A 212 -12.13 20.52 -24.75
N LYS A 213 -11.06 19.96 -24.18
CA LYS A 213 -10.33 20.56 -23.05
C LYS A 213 -8.98 21.15 -23.45
N TYR A 214 -8.35 20.62 -24.50
CA TYR A 214 -6.98 20.92 -24.86
C TYR A 214 -6.84 21.12 -26.37
N GLN A 215 -5.78 21.83 -26.77
CA GLN A 215 -5.30 21.80 -28.14
C GLN A 215 -4.74 20.41 -28.42
N LEU A 216 -5.53 19.55 -29.09
CA LEU A 216 -5.29 18.10 -29.14
C LEU A 216 -3.88 17.75 -29.63
N GLN A 217 -3.41 18.34 -30.72
CA GLN A 217 -2.09 18.00 -31.28
C GLN A 217 -0.94 18.35 -30.34
N ASP A 218 -0.96 19.52 -29.71
CA ASP A 218 0.03 19.92 -28.70
C ASP A 218 -0.02 18.99 -27.47
N PHE A 219 -1.23 18.65 -27.01
CA PHE A 219 -1.42 17.74 -25.89
C PHE A 219 -0.89 16.32 -26.16
N LEU A 220 -1.19 15.75 -27.34
CA LEU A 220 -0.67 14.46 -27.78
C LEU A 220 0.86 14.50 -27.99
N GLY A 221 1.38 15.60 -28.53
CA GLY A 221 2.82 15.84 -28.68
C GLY A 221 3.54 15.85 -27.34
N LYS A 222 3.01 16.56 -26.35
CA LYS A 222 3.53 16.59 -24.98
C LYS A 222 3.50 15.20 -24.32
N MET A 223 2.42 14.44 -24.48
CA MET A 223 2.35 13.07 -23.95
C MET A 223 3.43 12.15 -24.55
N ASN A 224 3.62 12.22 -25.86
CA ASN A 224 4.69 11.46 -26.52
C ASN A 224 6.08 11.89 -26.04
N PHE A 225 6.32 13.19 -25.96
CA PHE A 225 7.58 13.75 -25.47
C PHE A 225 7.90 13.26 -24.05
N TYR A 226 6.97 13.37 -23.10
CA TYR A 226 7.20 12.91 -21.74
C TYR A 226 7.30 11.38 -21.63
N ALA A 227 6.60 10.62 -22.48
CA ALA A 227 6.79 9.18 -22.56
C ALA A 227 8.21 8.82 -23.02
N ASP A 228 8.79 9.56 -23.97
CA ASP A 228 10.16 9.37 -24.41
C ASP A 228 11.18 9.77 -23.34
N VAL A 229 10.92 10.85 -22.59
CA VAL A 229 11.75 11.23 -21.43
C VAL A 229 11.76 10.13 -20.38
N LEU A 230 10.59 9.58 -20.02
CA LEU A 230 10.51 8.48 -19.06
C LEU A 230 11.16 7.20 -19.59
N ARG A 231 10.97 6.88 -20.88
CA ARG A 231 11.61 5.74 -21.53
C ARG A 231 13.13 5.85 -21.50
N LYS A 232 13.67 7.01 -21.86
CA LYS A 232 15.12 7.30 -21.81
C LYS A 232 15.67 7.04 -20.41
N ASN A 233 15.01 7.58 -19.38
CA ASN A 233 15.54 7.56 -18.02
C ASN A 233 15.30 6.24 -17.26
N LEU A 234 14.17 5.57 -17.51
CA LEU A 234 13.75 4.40 -16.73
C LEU A 234 13.90 3.07 -17.50
N GLN A 235 14.19 3.08 -18.80
CA GLN A 235 14.30 1.84 -19.59
C GLN A 235 15.55 1.73 -20.46
N LEU A 236 16.13 2.86 -20.90
CA LEU A 236 17.24 2.87 -21.86
C LEU A 236 18.58 3.33 -21.27
N SER A 237 18.57 4.01 -20.12
CA SER A 237 19.80 4.47 -19.47
C SER A 237 20.55 3.31 -18.81
N ASN A 238 21.87 3.45 -18.71
CA ASN A 238 22.73 2.47 -18.02
C ASN A 238 22.39 2.33 -16.53
N GLU A 239 21.77 3.37 -15.93
CA GLU A 239 21.38 3.39 -14.53
C GLU A 239 19.86 3.19 -14.33
N SER A 240 19.14 2.77 -15.37
CA SER A 240 17.68 2.56 -15.32
C SER A 240 17.26 1.56 -14.24
N MET A 241 17.96 0.43 -14.13
CA MET A 241 17.63 -0.62 -13.16
C MET A 241 17.85 -0.16 -11.71
N PRO A 242 19.02 0.38 -11.32
CA PRO A 242 19.19 0.95 -9.98
C PRO A 242 18.18 2.05 -9.65
N ILE A 243 17.87 2.95 -10.60
CA ILE A 243 16.89 4.01 -10.39
C ILE A 243 15.49 3.44 -10.13
N LEU A 244 15.07 2.45 -10.92
CA LEU A 244 13.79 1.77 -10.71
C LEU A 244 13.74 1.02 -9.38
N GLU A 245 14.83 0.40 -8.97
CA GLU A 245 14.93 -0.30 -7.68
C GLU A 245 14.79 0.67 -6.50
N ILE A 246 15.45 1.83 -6.55
CA ILE A 246 15.30 2.87 -5.52
C ILE A 246 13.85 3.38 -5.48
N LEU A 247 13.31 3.78 -6.64
CA LEU A 247 11.94 4.32 -6.72
C LEU A 247 10.90 3.30 -6.25
N SER A 248 11.04 2.03 -6.64
CA SER A 248 10.13 0.96 -6.21
C SER A 248 10.25 0.68 -4.71
N SER A 249 11.47 0.68 -4.17
CA SER A 249 11.73 0.46 -2.75
C SER A 249 11.13 1.56 -1.88
N VAL A 250 11.31 2.83 -2.26
CA VAL A 250 10.70 3.99 -1.59
C VAL A 250 9.16 3.96 -1.71
N SER A 251 8.65 3.46 -2.83
CA SER A 251 7.20 3.39 -3.07
C SER A 251 6.49 2.34 -2.24
N TRP A 252 7.19 1.27 -1.85
CA TRP A 252 6.68 0.15 -1.05
C TRP A 252 5.33 -0.40 -1.56
N HIS A 253 5.35 -0.99 -2.76
CA HIS A 253 4.16 -1.54 -3.46
C HIS A 253 3.02 -0.54 -3.76
N ASN A 254 3.11 0.72 -3.33
CA ASN A 254 2.11 1.73 -3.58
C ASN A 254 2.32 2.41 -4.95
N ILE A 255 1.50 2.01 -5.92
CA ILE A 255 1.51 2.53 -7.29
C ILE A 255 1.28 4.05 -7.34
N ARG A 256 0.41 4.58 -6.47
CA ARG A 256 0.14 6.01 -6.43
C ARG A 256 1.39 6.76 -5.98
N ASN A 257 2.02 6.30 -4.91
CA ASN A 257 3.26 6.87 -4.42
C ASN A 257 4.35 6.81 -5.49
N PHE A 258 4.51 5.66 -6.15
CA PHE A 258 5.48 5.49 -7.24
C PHE A 258 5.34 6.52 -8.36
N TYR A 259 4.12 6.83 -8.79
CA TYR A 259 3.91 7.90 -9.78
C TYR A 259 4.21 9.30 -9.24
N GLN A 260 3.90 9.57 -7.97
CA GLN A 260 4.26 10.84 -7.36
C GLN A 260 5.77 11.00 -7.24
N LEU A 261 6.51 9.94 -6.90
CA LEU A 261 7.97 9.95 -6.87
C LEU A 261 8.57 10.20 -8.24
N ILE A 262 8.08 9.52 -9.30
CA ILE A 262 8.53 9.79 -10.67
C ILE A 262 8.28 11.24 -11.05
N LYS A 263 7.11 11.78 -10.72
CA LYS A 263 6.76 13.18 -10.98
C LYS A 263 7.69 14.13 -10.22
N HIS A 264 7.96 13.86 -8.95
CA HIS A 264 8.87 14.64 -8.10
C HIS A 264 10.30 14.64 -8.66
N VAL A 265 10.84 13.47 -8.96
CA VAL A 265 12.16 13.32 -9.58
C VAL A 265 12.23 14.03 -10.92
N HIS A 266 11.21 13.91 -11.76
CA HIS A 266 11.17 14.61 -13.03
C HIS A 266 11.09 16.13 -12.87
N TYR A 267 10.33 16.63 -11.90
CA TYR A 267 10.23 18.05 -11.62
C TYR A 267 11.59 18.65 -11.21
N GLN A 268 12.35 17.91 -10.40
CA GLN A 268 13.67 18.34 -9.94
C GLN A 268 14.77 18.16 -10.99
N LEU A 269 14.83 17.02 -11.67
CA LEU A 269 15.94 16.72 -12.59
C LEU A 269 15.67 17.17 -14.03
N GLY A 270 14.41 17.39 -14.38
CA GLY A 270 13.99 17.79 -15.72
C GLY A 270 14.16 16.67 -16.76
N ASN A 271 14.40 17.09 -18.01
CA ASN A 271 14.42 16.25 -19.21
C ASN A 271 15.67 16.42 -20.09
N LYS A 272 16.52 17.42 -19.83
CA LYS A 272 17.70 17.73 -20.66
C LYS A 272 18.73 16.59 -20.58
N SER A 273 19.08 16.22 -19.36
CA SER A 273 20.07 15.17 -19.06
C SER A 273 19.40 13.85 -18.69
N ALA A 274 20.13 12.75 -18.86
CA ALA A 274 19.69 11.48 -18.32
C ALA A 274 19.81 11.51 -16.78
N TRP A 275 18.85 10.92 -16.09
CA TRP A 275 18.88 10.79 -14.63
C TRP A 275 20.01 9.84 -14.23
N ARG A 276 20.81 10.24 -13.23
CA ARG A 276 21.80 9.39 -12.58
C ARG A 276 21.26 8.96 -11.21
N LYS A 277 21.66 7.80 -10.74
CA LYS A 277 21.31 7.23 -9.43
C LYS A 277 21.56 8.22 -8.31
N LYS A 278 22.72 8.90 -8.32
CA LYS A 278 23.07 9.93 -7.32
C LYS A 278 22.10 11.11 -7.32
N ASP A 279 21.59 11.50 -8.49
CA ASP A 279 20.64 12.61 -8.62
C ASP A 279 19.28 12.22 -8.02
N VAL A 280 18.87 10.97 -8.24
CA VAL A 280 17.64 10.40 -7.66
C VAL A 280 17.77 10.26 -6.14
N ILE A 281 18.89 9.73 -5.65
CA ILE A 281 19.18 9.66 -4.20
C ILE A 281 19.10 11.06 -3.58
N SER A 282 19.75 12.05 -4.20
CA SER A 282 19.73 13.45 -3.74
C SER A 282 18.31 13.98 -3.60
N THR A 283 17.53 13.84 -4.68
CA THR A 283 16.14 14.33 -4.79
C THR A 283 15.20 13.68 -3.76
N LEU A 284 15.48 12.44 -3.35
CA LEU A 284 14.67 11.71 -2.40
C LEU A 284 15.16 11.86 -0.94
N THR A 285 16.40 12.33 -0.74
CA THR A 285 17.00 12.54 0.59
C THR A 285 16.76 13.97 1.11
N TYR A 286 16.67 14.96 0.22
CA TYR A 286 16.44 16.36 0.58
C TYR A 286 15.13 16.89 0.00
N HIS A 287 14.34 17.56 0.83
CA HIS A 287 13.16 18.31 0.41
C HIS A 287 13.40 19.82 0.58
N PRO A 288 13.16 20.66 -0.44
CA PRO A 288 13.33 22.11 -0.32
C PRO A 288 12.43 22.72 0.76
N ASP A 289 11.23 22.18 0.92
CA ASP A 289 10.28 22.58 1.96
C ASP A 289 10.56 21.78 3.25
N HIS A 290 11.12 22.47 4.25
CA HIS A 290 11.47 21.89 5.56
C HIS A 290 10.30 21.29 6.35
N THR A 291 9.07 21.43 5.86
CA THR A 291 7.85 20.86 6.43
C THR A 291 7.61 19.41 6.01
N GLU A 292 8.22 18.96 4.91
CA GLU A 292 8.04 17.60 4.40
C GLU A 292 9.17 16.67 4.84
N LYS A 293 8.81 15.42 5.20
CA LYS A 293 9.80 14.39 5.57
C LYS A 293 10.49 13.88 4.31
N ALA A 294 11.81 13.70 4.40
CA ALA A 294 12.58 13.04 3.35
C ALA A 294 12.04 11.62 3.06
N TYR A 295 12.04 11.23 1.79
CA TYR A 295 11.62 9.89 1.36
C TYR A 295 12.65 8.83 1.73
N ILE A 296 13.95 9.18 1.64
CA ILE A 296 15.05 8.35 2.11
C ILE A 296 15.47 8.88 3.50
N PRO A 297 15.29 8.09 4.58
CA PRO A 297 15.61 8.55 5.92
C PRO A 297 17.12 8.56 6.19
N ASN A 298 17.52 9.39 7.17
CA ASN A 298 18.88 9.40 7.69
C ASN A 298 19.10 8.26 8.70
N VAL A 299 19.83 7.23 8.29
CA VAL A 299 20.13 6.04 9.14
C VAL A 299 21.16 6.34 10.23
N TYR A 300 21.89 7.44 10.12
CA TYR A 300 22.88 7.88 11.10
C TYR A 300 22.29 8.79 12.18
N LEU A 301 21.05 9.26 12.04
CA LEU A 301 20.41 10.15 13.01
C LEU A 301 20.14 9.39 14.34
N PRO A 302 20.76 9.78 15.47
CA PRO A 302 20.56 9.10 16.74
C PRO A 302 19.19 9.41 17.35
N TYR A 303 18.64 8.45 18.08
CA TYR A 303 17.44 8.66 18.89
C TYR A 303 17.66 9.77 19.93
N GLN A 304 16.79 10.80 19.95
CA GLN A 304 16.80 11.92 20.90
C GLN A 304 18.17 12.58 21.12
N ASN A 305 19.01 12.66 20.08
CA ASN A 305 20.38 13.16 20.20
C ASN A 305 21.24 12.40 21.23
N VAL A 306 20.90 11.16 21.56
CA VAL A 306 21.73 10.31 22.41
C VAL A 306 23.01 9.98 21.66
N ASN A 307 24.12 10.53 22.13
CA ASN A 307 25.43 10.51 21.46
C ASN A 307 25.94 9.12 21.07
N GLN A 308 25.42 8.08 21.71
CA GLN A 308 25.84 6.70 21.50
C GLN A 308 25.01 5.97 20.45
N CYS A 309 24.17 6.62 19.65
CA CYS A 309 23.17 5.95 18.81
C CYS A 309 23.33 6.05 17.28
N TYR A 310 24.39 6.67 16.74
CA TYR A 310 24.58 6.84 15.29
C TYR A 310 24.44 5.55 14.46
N PHE A 311 24.95 4.43 14.98
CA PHE A 311 24.98 3.16 14.25
C PHE A 311 23.86 2.19 14.66
N LEU A 312 22.90 2.61 15.50
CA LEU A 312 21.87 1.71 16.02
C LEU A 312 20.97 1.19 14.92
N LYS A 313 20.38 2.09 14.12
CA LYS A 313 19.52 1.72 12.99
C LYS A 313 20.25 0.83 12.00
N LEU A 314 21.45 1.22 11.58
CA LEU A 314 22.28 0.42 10.68
C LEU A 314 22.54 -0.99 11.21
N ARG A 315 22.93 -1.16 12.47
CA ARG A 315 23.16 -2.49 13.05
C ARG A 315 21.89 -3.34 13.06
N ILE A 316 20.75 -2.75 13.36
CA ILE A 316 19.46 -3.45 13.31
C ILE A 316 19.14 -3.87 11.87
N LEU A 317 19.34 -2.98 10.89
CA LEU A 317 19.11 -3.31 9.47
C LEU A 317 20.01 -4.44 9.00
N TYR A 318 21.33 -4.37 9.24
CA TYR A 318 22.26 -5.46 8.91
C TYR A 318 21.88 -6.77 9.62
N PHE A 319 21.45 -6.72 10.88
CA PHE A 319 20.97 -7.91 11.59
C PHE A 319 19.72 -8.52 10.94
N LEU A 320 18.75 -7.69 10.54
CA LEU A 320 17.55 -8.12 9.85
C LEU A 320 17.80 -8.56 8.40
N ASN A 321 18.96 -8.23 7.82
CA ASN A 321 19.35 -8.67 6.47
C ASN A 321 20.16 -9.97 6.51
N ASP A 322 21.18 -10.05 7.38
CA ASP A 322 22.22 -11.08 7.32
C ASP A 322 22.03 -12.20 8.35
N ALA A 323 21.39 -11.92 9.49
CA ALA A 323 21.31 -12.84 10.63
C ALA A 323 19.95 -13.55 10.76
N VAL A 324 19.26 -13.70 9.63
CA VAL A 324 17.91 -14.27 9.53
C VAL A 324 17.98 -15.67 8.92
N SER A 325 17.45 -16.67 9.62
CA SER A 325 17.33 -18.01 9.04
C SER A 325 16.21 -18.05 7.99
N PRO A 326 16.23 -19.00 7.02
CA PRO A 326 15.21 -19.07 5.97
C PRO A 326 13.76 -19.10 6.48
N GLY A 327 13.51 -19.76 7.62
CA GLY A 327 12.20 -19.80 8.26
C GLY A 327 11.76 -18.48 8.92
N GLU A 328 12.70 -17.62 9.26
CA GLU A 328 12.46 -16.32 9.90
C GLU A 328 12.25 -15.19 8.88
N ILE A 329 12.61 -15.40 7.61
CA ILE A 329 12.30 -14.43 6.54
C ILE A 329 10.79 -14.24 6.42
N ALA A 330 10.02 -15.33 6.51
CA ALA A 330 8.57 -15.31 6.41
C ALA A 330 7.88 -14.92 7.73
N LYS A 331 8.42 -15.37 8.87
CA LYS A 331 7.80 -15.17 10.20
C LYS A 331 8.26 -13.90 10.92
N GLY A 332 9.30 -13.24 10.42
CA GLY A 332 9.92 -12.09 11.07
C GLY A 332 10.71 -12.46 12.32
N ILE A 333 11.41 -11.45 12.84
CA ILE A 333 12.23 -11.57 14.05
C ILE A 333 11.52 -10.86 15.20
N SER A 334 11.35 -11.56 16.33
CA SER A 334 10.77 -11.00 17.56
C SER A 334 11.53 -9.78 18.08
N LEU A 335 10.81 -8.84 18.71
CA LEU A 335 11.40 -7.68 19.39
C LEU A 335 12.51 -8.09 20.38
N GLU A 336 12.28 -9.13 21.18
CA GLU A 336 13.23 -9.59 22.20
C GLU A 336 14.56 -10.02 21.61
N ARG A 337 14.55 -10.71 20.46
CA ARG A 337 15.77 -11.14 19.78
C ARG A 337 16.57 -9.95 19.24
N ILE A 338 15.90 -8.92 18.70
CA ILE A 338 16.55 -7.67 18.27
C ILE A 338 17.14 -6.93 19.47
N ILE A 339 16.40 -6.84 20.58
CA ILE A 339 16.89 -6.23 21.83
C ILE A 339 18.13 -6.97 22.31
N ARG A 340 18.09 -8.30 22.40
CA ARG A 340 19.23 -9.11 22.83
C ARG A 340 20.46 -8.85 21.96
N PHE A 341 20.30 -8.84 20.64
CA PHE A 341 21.37 -8.54 19.69
C PHE A 341 21.95 -7.13 19.92
N ALA A 342 21.12 -6.09 19.93
CA ALA A 342 21.61 -4.73 20.07
C ALA A 342 22.19 -4.45 21.47
N SER A 343 21.66 -5.08 22.52
CA SER A 343 22.23 -4.99 23.86
C SER A 343 23.65 -5.57 23.94
N LEU A 344 24.04 -6.51 23.06
CA LEU A 344 25.45 -6.95 22.94
C LEU A 344 26.38 -5.81 22.49
N TYR A 345 25.86 -4.70 21.96
CA TYR A 345 26.64 -3.51 21.61
C TYR A 345 26.48 -2.37 22.62
N GLY A 346 25.92 -2.66 23.80
CA GLY A 346 25.72 -1.71 24.89
C GLY A 346 24.52 -0.77 24.72
N TYR A 347 23.62 -1.03 23.77
CA TYR A 347 22.41 -0.21 23.62
C TYR A 347 21.36 -0.57 24.68
N LYS A 348 20.74 0.46 25.25
CA LYS A 348 19.62 0.31 26.20
C LYS A 348 18.35 -0.15 25.48
N LYS A 349 17.53 -0.94 26.17
CA LYS A 349 16.25 -1.46 25.66
C LYS A 349 15.37 -0.35 25.06
N ASP A 350 15.19 0.75 25.78
CA ASP A 350 14.33 1.86 25.33
C ASP A 350 14.83 2.50 24.02
N TRP A 351 16.15 2.64 23.86
CA TRP A 351 16.75 3.17 22.61
C TRP A 351 16.49 2.24 21.44
N ILE A 352 16.59 0.92 21.67
CA ILE A 352 16.36 -0.10 20.64
C ILE A 352 14.88 -0.10 20.23
N SER A 353 13.97 -0.14 21.21
CA SER A 353 12.53 -0.10 20.97
C SER A 353 12.12 1.15 20.19
N LYS A 354 12.66 2.33 20.54
CA LYS A 354 12.37 3.57 19.82
C LYS A 354 13.03 3.67 18.45
N ALA A 355 14.23 3.11 18.28
CA ALA A 355 14.85 3.00 16.96
C ALA A 355 13.98 2.14 16.03
N ILE A 356 13.52 0.98 16.47
CA ILE A 356 12.59 0.12 15.71
C ILE A 356 11.30 0.87 15.38
N GLU A 357 10.68 1.53 16.37
CA GLU A 357 9.46 2.32 16.16
C GLU A 357 9.66 3.39 15.08
N SER A 358 10.76 4.14 15.13
CA SER A 358 11.10 5.14 14.11
C SER A 358 11.39 4.51 12.74
N SER A 359 12.06 3.36 12.70
CA SER A 359 12.40 2.66 11.47
C SER A 359 11.17 2.06 10.76
N VAL A 360 10.14 1.67 11.51
CA VAL A 360 8.84 1.28 10.95
C VAL A 360 8.10 2.50 10.41
N LYS A 361 8.08 3.61 11.16
CA LYS A 361 7.55 4.91 10.70
C LYS A 361 8.21 5.38 9.39
N GLU A 362 9.51 5.18 9.28
CA GLU A 362 10.35 5.51 8.12
C GLU A 362 10.31 4.46 7.00
N ARG A 363 9.60 3.34 7.18
CA ARG A 363 9.48 2.22 6.21
C ARG A 363 10.79 1.55 5.82
N ILE A 364 11.79 1.58 6.69
CA ILE A 364 13.06 0.84 6.50
C ILE A 364 13.04 -0.51 7.21
N ILE A 365 12.07 -0.72 8.11
CA ILE A 365 11.73 -1.98 8.76
C ILE A 365 10.22 -2.20 8.61
N GLU A 366 9.81 -3.42 8.35
CA GLU A 366 8.40 -3.82 8.32
C GLU A 366 8.03 -4.54 9.61
N CYS A 367 6.89 -4.19 10.18
CA CYS A 367 6.25 -4.95 11.25
C CYS A 367 5.23 -5.89 10.58
N ILE A 368 5.33 -7.19 10.77
CA ILE A 368 4.49 -8.16 10.05
C ILE A 368 3.02 -8.04 10.46
N GLU A 369 2.78 -7.65 11.70
CA GLU A 369 1.44 -7.45 12.24
C GLU A 369 0.82 -6.10 11.80
N LEU A 370 1.60 -5.21 11.16
CA LEU A 370 1.06 -3.99 10.58
C LEU A 370 0.69 -4.16 9.11
N PRO A 371 -0.37 -3.49 8.65
CA PRO A 371 -0.65 -3.36 7.23
C PRO A 371 0.51 -2.69 6.49
N SER A 372 0.73 -3.09 5.24
CA SER A 372 1.61 -2.38 4.30
C SER A 372 1.05 -1.02 3.83
N ASP A 373 -0.15 -0.62 4.28
CA ASP A 373 -0.79 0.63 3.86
C ASP A 373 -0.19 1.84 4.60
N SER A 374 -0.03 2.95 3.87
CA SER A 374 0.82 4.08 4.25
C SER A 374 0.45 4.77 5.55
N ASP A 375 -0.84 4.74 5.88
CA ASP A 375 -1.47 5.64 6.84
C ASP A 375 -1.31 5.15 8.28
N PHE A 376 -1.06 3.85 8.48
CA PHE A 376 -0.94 3.22 9.80
C PHE A 376 0.46 3.31 10.41
N ASN A 377 1.48 3.62 9.60
CA ASN A 377 2.84 3.72 10.11
C ASN A 377 3.07 5.01 10.92
N ILE A 378 2.24 6.05 10.75
CA ILE A 378 2.48 7.38 11.31
C ILE A 378 2.37 7.37 12.86
N GLU A 379 1.40 6.63 13.41
CA GLU A 379 1.15 6.53 14.87
C GLU A 379 1.68 5.23 15.48
N TYR A 380 2.52 4.49 14.76
CA TYR A 380 3.00 3.18 15.20
C TYR A 380 3.68 3.24 16.59
N THR A 381 3.33 2.26 17.43
CA THR A 381 4.00 2.00 18.71
C THR A 381 4.43 0.54 18.76
N VAL A 382 5.67 0.31 19.16
CA VAL A 382 6.26 -1.03 19.23
C VAL A 382 5.65 -1.85 20.38
N SER A 383 5.40 -3.14 20.15
CA SER A 383 4.86 -4.08 21.14
C SER A 383 5.71 -5.34 21.21
N SER A 384 5.66 -6.05 22.34
CA SER A 384 6.44 -7.29 22.55
C SER A 384 5.97 -8.44 21.66
N VAL A 385 4.72 -8.41 21.19
CA VAL A 385 4.16 -9.44 20.30
C VAL A 385 4.52 -9.21 18.84
N HIS A 386 5.12 -8.06 18.50
CA HIS A 386 5.44 -7.73 17.12
C HIS A 386 6.72 -8.42 16.62
N THR A 387 6.69 -8.74 15.34
CA THR A 387 7.81 -9.33 14.60
C THR A 387 8.20 -8.44 13.43
N PHE A 388 9.50 -8.42 13.13
CA PHE A 388 10.09 -7.45 12.22
C PHE A 388 10.90 -8.11 11.12
N ARG A 389 10.86 -7.51 9.93
CA ARG A 389 11.75 -7.84 8.81
C ARG A 389 12.30 -6.57 8.18
N ILE A 390 13.43 -6.68 7.48
CA ILE A 390 13.94 -5.58 6.69
C ILE A 390 12.98 -5.29 5.52
N SER A 391 12.74 -4.01 5.22
CA SER A 391 11.95 -3.63 4.04
C SER A 391 12.82 -3.55 2.79
N PRO A 392 12.24 -3.50 1.57
CA PRO A 392 13.00 -3.22 0.35
C PRO A 392 13.85 -1.94 0.44
N LEU A 393 13.29 -0.86 1.03
CA LEU A 393 14.05 0.38 1.25
C LEU A 393 15.18 0.19 2.26
N GLY A 394 14.96 -0.59 3.33
CA GLY A 394 15.99 -0.93 4.29
C GLY A 394 17.17 -1.67 3.65
N THR A 395 16.88 -2.66 2.80
CA THR A 395 17.90 -3.41 2.05
C THR A 395 18.63 -2.51 1.05
N CYS A 396 17.89 -1.73 0.25
CA CYS A 396 18.47 -0.78 -0.69
C CYS A 396 19.36 0.26 0.01
N LEU A 397 18.97 0.70 1.22
CA LEU A 397 19.76 1.60 2.05
C LEU A 397 21.13 1.02 2.41
N ILE A 398 21.18 -0.19 2.96
CA ILE A 398 22.43 -0.77 3.47
C ILE A 398 23.34 -1.33 2.37
N LEU A 399 22.77 -1.76 1.24
CA LEU A 399 23.54 -2.35 0.14
C LEU A 399 24.02 -1.31 -0.87
N ASP A 400 23.27 -0.23 -1.09
CA ASP A 400 23.55 0.71 -2.18
C ASP A 400 23.62 2.19 -1.71
N ILE A 401 22.59 2.69 -1.04
CA ILE A 401 22.45 4.15 -0.83
C ILE A 401 23.42 4.71 0.22
N CYS A 402 23.54 4.06 1.39
CA CYS A 402 24.20 4.68 2.55
C CYS A 402 25.72 4.86 2.42
N HIS A 403 26.31 4.24 1.38
CA HIS A 403 27.73 4.33 1.06
C HIS A 403 28.04 5.39 0.01
N THR A 404 27.02 6.04 -0.57
CA THR A 404 27.22 7.08 -1.58
C THR A 404 27.64 8.41 -0.95
N SER A 405 28.57 9.11 -1.61
CA SER A 405 29.04 10.43 -1.19
C SER A 405 27.89 11.43 -1.06
N ILE A 406 26.96 11.42 -2.02
CA ILE A 406 25.82 12.33 -2.01
C ILE A 406 24.88 12.11 -0.82
N TYR A 407 24.62 10.85 -0.44
CA TYR A 407 23.81 10.54 0.73
C TYR A 407 24.47 11.03 2.03
N LEU A 408 25.77 10.76 2.19
CA LEU A 408 26.54 11.22 3.35
C LEU A 408 26.55 12.75 3.44
N SER A 409 26.70 13.45 2.31
CA SER A 409 26.64 14.91 2.28
C SER A 409 25.29 15.45 2.73
N LEU A 410 24.19 14.95 2.18
CA LEU A 410 22.87 15.50 2.50
C LEU A 410 22.39 15.13 3.90
N THR A 411 22.67 13.91 4.36
CA THR A 411 22.30 13.49 5.72
C THR A 411 23.08 14.23 6.79
N SER A 412 24.27 14.75 6.45
CA SER A 412 25.11 15.52 7.38
C SER A 412 24.47 16.81 7.89
N LEU A 413 23.56 17.42 7.11
CA LEU A 413 22.84 18.64 7.49
C LEU A 413 22.03 18.49 8.79
N TYR A 414 21.62 17.26 9.11
CA TYR A 414 20.82 16.93 10.29
C TYR A 414 21.60 16.09 11.30
N LEU A 415 22.89 15.86 11.06
CA LEU A 415 23.71 15.03 11.94
C LEU A 415 24.14 15.86 13.16
N PRO A 416 23.85 15.41 14.39
CA PRO A 416 24.40 16.08 15.57
C PRO A 416 25.92 15.87 15.60
N PHE A 417 26.67 16.89 16.06
CA PHE A 417 28.11 16.79 16.30
C PHE A 417 28.40 16.90 17.79
N HIS A 418 29.30 16.06 18.30
CA HIS A 418 29.68 16.06 19.72
C HIS A 418 30.98 16.79 19.99
N GLU A 419 31.73 17.11 18.95
CA GLU A 419 32.98 17.85 19.03
C GLU A 419 32.90 19.12 18.19
N LYS A 420 33.42 20.22 18.75
CA LYS A 420 33.43 21.53 18.07
C LYS A 420 34.25 21.52 16.78
N LYS A 421 35.36 20.78 16.76
CA LYS A 421 36.27 20.75 15.61
C LYS A 421 35.60 20.20 14.34
N PRO A 422 35.09 18.95 14.31
CA PRO A 422 34.43 18.41 13.11
C PRO A 422 33.18 19.20 12.74
N TYR A 423 32.45 19.75 13.72
CA TYR A 423 31.33 20.65 13.44
C TYR A 423 31.77 21.92 12.69
N ASN A 424 32.82 22.59 13.17
CA ASN A 424 33.32 23.81 12.54
C ASN A 424 33.90 23.54 11.14
N GLU A 425 34.58 22.41 10.95
CA GLU A 425 35.08 21.97 9.64
C GLU A 425 33.92 21.75 8.66
N ALA A 426 32.90 20.99 9.07
CA ALA A 426 31.71 20.75 8.24
C ALA A 426 30.94 22.05 7.95
N LYS A 427 30.77 22.94 8.94
CA LYS A 427 30.10 24.24 8.78
C LYS A 427 30.86 25.15 7.81
N GLN A 428 32.18 25.20 7.92
CA GLN A 428 33.02 26.02 7.03
C GLN A 428 32.90 25.53 5.59
N GLU A 429 32.99 24.22 5.37
CA GLU A 429 32.87 23.64 4.04
C GLU A 429 31.46 23.82 3.45
N LEU A 430 30.41 23.65 4.26
CA LEU A 430 29.04 23.91 3.82
C LEU A 430 28.85 25.36 3.41
N THR A 431 29.42 26.30 4.17
CA THR A 431 29.38 27.74 3.85
C THR A 431 30.09 28.02 2.52
N ARG A 432 31.24 27.38 2.27
CA ARG A 432 31.94 27.49 0.98
C ARG A 432 31.12 26.94 -0.16
N LEU A 433 30.52 25.76 0.00
CA LEU A 433 29.69 25.11 -1.00
C LEU A 433 28.47 25.97 -1.35
N ILE A 434 27.75 26.47 -0.34
CA ILE A 434 26.62 27.40 -0.54
C ILE A 434 27.08 28.64 -1.31
N ASN A 435 28.20 29.25 -0.92
CA ASN A 435 28.72 30.42 -1.62
C ASN A 435 29.13 30.09 -3.06
N ALA A 436 29.69 28.92 -3.34
CA ALA A 436 30.01 28.49 -4.70
C ALA A 436 28.74 28.35 -5.54
N ILE A 437 27.70 27.71 -5.00
CA ILE A 437 26.42 27.51 -5.69
C ILE A 437 25.72 28.84 -5.98
N TYR A 438 25.66 29.77 -5.01
CA TYR A 438 24.95 31.03 -5.18
C TYR A 438 25.68 32.05 -6.05
N ASN A 439 27.01 32.02 -6.08
CA ASN A 439 27.80 33.01 -6.83
C ASN A 439 28.15 32.56 -8.26
N ASP A 440 28.05 31.27 -8.56
CA ASP A 440 28.34 30.74 -9.89
C ASP A 440 27.10 30.78 -10.80
N LYS A 441 27.07 31.79 -11.68
CA LYS A 441 26.01 31.98 -12.68
C LYS A 441 26.04 30.93 -13.81
N SER A 442 27.08 30.09 -13.88
CA SER A 442 27.17 29.02 -14.89
C SER A 442 26.37 27.78 -14.50
N ILE A 443 26.00 27.63 -13.22
CA ILE A 443 25.14 26.56 -12.74
C ILE A 443 23.72 26.80 -13.25
N ASN A 444 23.25 25.90 -14.10
CA ASN A 444 21.97 25.99 -14.78
C ASN A 444 21.08 24.77 -14.55
N THR A 445 21.60 23.73 -13.88
CA THR A 445 20.87 22.48 -13.63
C THR A 445 21.10 21.94 -12.22
N ASN A 446 20.11 21.21 -11.70
CA ASN A 446 20.25 20.50 -10.43
C ASN A 446 21.33 19.41 -10.48
N HIS A 447 21.63 18.87 -11.66
CA HIS A 447 22.73 17.92 -11.85
C HIS A 447 24.10 18.52 -11.48
N GLU A 448 24.36 19.76 -11.88
CA GLU A 448 25.62 20.46 -11.58
C GLU A 448 25.74 20.78 -10.08
N ILE A 449 24.63 21.17 -9.44
CA ILE A 449 24.60 21.37 -7.98
C ILE A 449 24.94 20.06 -7.26
N ILE A 450 24.38 18.94 -7.70
CA ILE A 450 24.64 17.61 -7.12
C ILE A 450 26.11 17.22 -7.31
N ASP A 451 26.70 17.51 -8.47
CA ASP A 451 28.12 17.26 -8.74
C ASP A 451 29.01 18.07 -7.79
N LEU A 452 28.71 19.37 -7.58
CA LEU A 452 29.44 20.21 -6.62
C LEU A 452 29.35 19.70 -5.17
N VAL A 453 28.18 19.20 -4.76
CA VAL A 453 27.99 18.61 -3.42
C VAL A 453 28.82 17.35 -3.26
N GLU A 454 28.85 16.49 -4.29
CA GLU A 454 29.60 15.24 -4.28
C GLU A 454 31.12 15.48 -4.27
N ASP A 455 31.59 16.45 -5.05
CA ASP A 455 33.01 16.79 -5.19
C ASP A 455 33.55 17.64 -4.04
N SER A 456 32.67 18.14 -3.17
CA SER A 456 33.06 18.91 -1.97
C SER A 456 33.84 18.08 -0.95
N GLN A 457 34.41 18.73 0.07
CA GLN A 457 35.05 17.99 1.18
C GLN A 457 34.03 17.45 2.21
N ILE A 458 32.73 17.73 2.05
CA ILE A 458 31.70 17.29 3.01
C ILE A 458 31.70 15.76 3.19
N PRO A 459 31.61 14.91 2.14
CA PRO A 459 31.58 13.46 2.34
C PRO A 459 32.79 12.95 3.13
N VAL A 460 33.97 13.53 2.87
CA VAL A 460 35.24 13.15 3.53
C VAL A 460 35.23 13.55 5.00
N ILE A 461 34.83 14.79 5.32
CA ILE A 461 34.76 15.29 6.70
C ILE A 461 33.76 14.45 7.51
N ILE A 462 32.59 14.18 6.94
CA ILE A 462 31.51 13.44 7.60
C ILE A 462 31.88 11.97 7.79
N SER A 463 32.48 11.34 6.78
CA SER A 463 32.97 9.96 6.88
C SER A 463 34.05 9.82 7.96
N LYS A 464 35.00 10.77 8.05
CA LYS A 464 36.00 10.81 9.13
C LYS A 464 35.36 10.96 10.50
N TYR A 465 34.37 11.85 10.64
CA TYR A 465 33.65 12.05 11.90
C TYR A 465 32.91 10.79 12.34
N LEU A 466 32.08 10.20 11.47
CA LEU A 466 31.35 8.98 11.76
C LEU A 466 32.30 7.81 12.08
N SER A 467 33.42 7.69 11.36
CA SER A 467 34.45 6.67 11.64
C SER A 467 35.06 6.86 13.03
N SER A 468 35.40 8.09 13.42
CA SER A 468 35.88 8.42 14.77
C SER A 468 34.88 7.99 15.85
N GLU A 469 33.60 8.34 15.67
CA GLU A 469 32.54 7.96 16.61
C GLU A 469 32.35 6.44 16.69
N TYR A 470 32.48 5.74 15.57
CA TYR A 470 32.46 4.27 15.54
C TYR A 470 33.60 3.68 16.38
N PHE A 471 34.83 4.15 16.22
CA PHE A 471 35.99 3.62 16.94
C PHE A 471 35.94 3.93 18.44
N LYS A 472 35.54 5.14 18.84
CA LYS A 472 35.33 5.49 20.26
C LYS A 472 34.34 4.54 20.93
N ARG A 473 33.24 4.25 20.23
CA ARG A 473 32.24 3.31 20.72
C ARG A 473 32.78 1.89 20.85
N LYS A 474 33.53 1.41 19.85
CA LYS A 474 34.16 0.08 19.89
C LYS A 474 35.14 -0.04 21.08
N ALA A 475 35.92 0.99 21.35
CA ALA A 475 36.83 1.02 22.50
C ALA A 475 36.06 0.97 23.84
N ASN A 476 35.00 1.77 23.98
CA ASN A 476 34.14 1.74 25.17
C ASN A 476 33.50 0.37 25.40
N PHE A 477 33.13 -0.34 24.33
CA PHE A 477 32.60 -1.70 24.42
C PHE A 477 33.63 -2.69 24.95
N ILE A 478 34.86 -2.68 24.42
CA ILE A 478 35.95 -3.55 24.87
C ILE A 478 36.28 -3.29 26.35
N ILE A 479 36.27 -2.02 26.77
CA ILE A 479 36.50 -1.64 28.17
C ILE A 479 35.37 -2.15 29.07
N ALA A 480 34.11 -2.04 28.65
CA ALA A 480 32.96 -2.56 29.38
C ALA A 480 32.92 -4.09 29.47
N GLU A 481 33.34 -4.78 28.41
CA GLU A 481 33.47 -6.24 28.40
C GLU A 481 34.59 -6.70 29.36
N ASN A 482 35.72 -6.00 29.35
CA ASN A 482 36.85 -6.29 30.24
C ASN A 482 36.54 -5.97 31.72
N SER A 483 35.77 -4.92 32.02
CA SER A 483 35.34 -4.59 33.38
C SER A 483 34.29 -5.58 33.91
N ASN A 484 33.37 -6.07 33.05
CA ASN A 484 32.44 -7.15 33.39
C ASN A 484 33.16 -8.49 33.62
N ARG A 485 34.17 -8.83 32.82
CA ARG A 485 35.02 -10.02 33.07
C ARG A 485 35.81 -9.91 34.38
N ARG A 486 36.30 -8.72 34.74
CA ARG A 486 37.00 -8.47 36.02
C ARG A 486 36.06 -8.55 37.23
N THR A 487 34.81 -8.08 37.13
CA THR A 487 33.82 -8.21 38.22
C THR A 487 33.31 -9.63 38.39
N LEU A 488 33.19 -10.41 37.31
CA LEU A 488 32.92 -11.87 37.38
C LEU A 488 34.07 -12.65 38.04
N ASN A 489 35.33 -12.29 37.74
CA ASN A 489 36.49 -12.89 38.41
C ASN A 489 36.66 -12.40 39.88
N GLY A 490 36.28 -11.16 40.19
CA GLY A 490 36.29 -10.63 41.56
C GLY A 490 35.22 -11.23 42.49
N LYS A 491 34.09 -11.70 41.94
CA LYS A 491 33.06 -12.44 42.69
C LYS A 491 33.47 -13.88 43.02
N LYS A 492 34.34 -14.51 42.21
CA LYS A 492 34.89 -15.85 42.49
C LYS A 492 35.87 -15.88 43.67
N TYR A 493 36.47 -14.74 44.03
CA TYR A 493 37.45 -14.65 45.13
C TYR A 493 36.87 -14.21 46.49
N LYS A 494 35.56 -13.95 46.60
CA LYS A 494 34.91 -13.56 47.86
C LYS A 494 33.92 -14.59 48.44
N SER A 495 33.80 -15.78 47.84
CA SER A 495 32.90 -16.85 48.32
C SER A 495 33.59 -18.05 48.96
N THR A 496 34.89 -17.98 49.26
CA THR A 496 35.62 -19.03 49.99
C THR A 496 36.26 -18.43 51.24
N GLY A 497 35.48 -18.29 52.30
CA GLY A 497 35.96 -17.79 53.58
C GLY A 497 34.86 -17.87 54.63
N GLY A 498 34.53 -19.09 55.06
CA GLY A 498 33.54 -19.33 56.09
C GLY A 498 33.09 -20.79 56.15
N ILE A 499 33.97 -21.70 56.53
CA ILE A 499 33.58 -23.00 57.07
C ILE A 499 34.22 -23.15 58.45
N VAL A 500 33.33 -23.25 59.42
CA VAL A 500 33.52 -23.58 60.84
C VAL A 500 34.05 -25.01 60.97
N GLN A 501 35.01 -25.24 61.85
CA GLN A 501 35.19 -26.53 62.52
C GLN A 501 35.53 -26.31 64.00
N SER A 502 34.71 -26.95 64.85
CA SER A 502 34.90 -27.40 66.25
C SER A 502 35.82 -26.61 67.17
#